data_AF-A0A1V3WB38-F1
#
_entry.id   AF-A0A1V3WB38-F1
#
_cell.length_a   1.000
_cell.length_b   1.000
_cell.length_c   1.000
_cell.angle_alpha   90.00
_cell.angle_beta   90.00
_cell.angle_gamma   90.00
#
_symmetry.space_group_name_H-M   'P 1'
#
loop_
_entity.id
_entity.type
_entity.pdbx_description
1 polymer ?
#
loop_
_entity_poly.entity_id
_entity_poly.type
_entity_poly.pdbx_seq_one_letter_code
_entity_poly.pdbx_strand_id
1 'polypeptide(L)'
;MTSREGPSHIASENPQRLPTKRDVEIGIAAMAGVAKSNGLSVTDESLLEAASRYLADDDIDWRKVAERPADEISAGLESDVAKRCALFLMTAAIFAHGRVQLPRVEASRKVARTLGCHEGFLDDLLDIARGREFIGAMRIRAKLMSSHGTSRIQVLKGFWDNMSGYLGLSTDPVLAASYHKLGLLEPGLLGRELWAHYVRNSLRFPGEKGTTGEFIVSHDVAHVLSAYSTEPAGEILAGAFTVGYKARNPFAPLLLVLLQFQAGIKIDFRSEALTGSLDPAGYMDAFRRGLECKADLTYGSWDWRRYAEVPVAELRERLAIPPQSAPAVAGGTYQEVL
;
A
#
# COMPACT_ATOMS: atom_id res chain seq x y z
N MET A 1 18.40 -42.29 -16.46
CA MET A 1 17.92 -42.08 -15.07
C MET A 1 18.95 -41.23 -14.36
N THR A 2 18.76 -39.92 -14.37
CA THR A 2 19.52 -38.98 -13.53
C THR A 2 18.51 -37.96 -13.01
N SER A 3 18.50 -37.88 -11.70
CA SER A 3 17.49 -37.33 -10.79
C SER A 3 17.14 -35.88 -11.06
N ARG A 4 15.84 -35.57 -11.00
CA ARG A 4 15.31 -34.23 -10.80
C ARG A 4 15.67 -33.77 -9.37
N GLU A 5 16.60 -32.85 -9.25
CA GLU A 5 16.65 -31.94 -8.10
C GLU A 5 15.92 -30.66 -8.50
N GLY A 6 14.79 -30.38 -7.83
CA GLY A 6 14.01 -29.17 -8.06
C GLY A 6 14.70 -27.94 -7.47
N PRO A 7 14.54 -26.73 -8.04
CA PRO A 7 15.03 -25.54 -7.40
C PRO A 7 14.01 -25.07 -6.34
N SER A 8 14.26 -25.43 -5.08
CA SER A 8 13.71 -24.72 -3.92
C SER A 8 14.37 -23.34 -3.83
N HIS A 9 13.91 -22.38 -4.62
CA HIS A 9 14.12 -20.97 -4.31
C HIS A 9 12.86 -20.48 -3.60
N ILE A 10 12.86 -20.70 -2.29
CA ILE A 10 11.97 -20.00 -1.35
C ILE A 10 12.11 -18.51 -1.66
N ALA A 11 10.97 -17.81 -1.78
CA ALA A 11 10.93 -16.35 -1.85
C ALA A 11 11.88 -15.78 -0.80
N SER A 12 12.54 -14.65 -1.06
CA SER A 12 13.26 -13.96 0.00
C SER A 12 12.28 -13.73 1.15
N GLU A 13 12.43 -14.50 2.24
CA GLU A 13 11.57 -14.39 3.41
C GLU A 13 11.62 -12.92 3.82
N ASN A 14 10.46 -12.25 3.82
CA ASN A 14 10.37 -10.93 4.42
C ASN A 14 10.40 -11.16 5.94
N PRO A 15 11.51 -10.85 6.64
CA PRO A 15 11.68 -11.25 8.04
C PRO A 15 10.99 -10.27 8.99
N GLN A 16 10.05 -9.46 8.49
CA GLN A 16 9.34 -8.49 9.32
C GLN A 16 8.39 -9.25 10.24
N ARG A 17 8.89 -9.51 11.46
CA ARG A 17 8.05 -9.87 12.60
C ARG A 17 6.97 -8.81 12.74
N LEU A 18 5.76 -9.21 13.12
CA LEU A 18 4.69 -8.26 13.44
C LEU A 18 5.14 -7.28 14.55
N PRO A 19 4.62 -6.04 14.56
CA PRO A 19 4.90 -5.11 15.64
C PRO A 19 4.44 -5.71 16.97
N THR A 20 5.23 -5.53 18.03
CA THR A 20 4.82 -5.95 19.37
C THR A 20 3.68 -5.06 19.87
N LYS A 21 2.95 -5.51 20.89
CA LYS A 21 1.93 -4.69 21.56
C LYS A 21 2.48 -3.31 21.96
N ARG A 22 3.69 -3.27 22.50
CA ARG A 22 4.39 -2.01 22.87
C ARG A 22 4.59 -1.10 21.65
N ASP A 23 4.99 -1.65 20.52
CA ASP A 23 5.20 -0.87 19.29
C ASP A 23 3.90 -0.26 18.79
N VAL A 24 2.80 -1.03 18.85
CA VAL A 24 1.45 -0.56 18.48
C VAL A 24 0.97 0.53 19.44
N GLU A 25 1.15 0.37 20.76
CA GLU A 25 0.81 1.40 21.75
C GLU A 25 1.59 2.71 21.51
N ILE A 26 2.90 2.64 21.22
CA ILE A 26 3.70 3.83 20.88
C ILE A 26 3.17 4.48 19.60
N GLY A 27 2.84 3.68 18.58
CA GLY A 27 2.27 4.17 17.33
C GLY A 27 0.90 4.84 17.51
N ILE A 28 0.02 4.28 18.34
CA ILE A 28 -1.28 4.86 18.71
C ILE A 28 -1.08 6.18 19.47
N ALA A 29 -0.15 6.23 20.42
CA ALA A 29 0.15 7.46 21.14
C ALA A 29 0.68 8.55 20.20
N ALA A 30 1.57 8.20 19.27
CA ALA A 30 2.07 9.09 18.23
C ALA A 30 0.94 9.65 17.36
N MET A 31 0.06 8.77 16.89
CA MET A 31 -1.13 9.13 16.12
C MET A 31 -2.05 10.09 16.87
N ALA A 32 -2.34 9.80 18.13
CA ALA A 32 -3.18 10.65 18.98
C ALA A 32 -2.55 12.03 19.20
N GLY A 33 -1.22 12.09 19.39
CA GLY A 33 -0.48 13.35 19.49
C GLY A 33 -0.57 14.19 18.22
N VAL A 34 -0.48 13.55 17.04
CA VAL A 34 -0.69 14.23 15.74
C VAL A 34 -2.14 14.70 15.60
N ALA A 35 -3.11 13.86 15.94
CA ALA A 35 -4.53 14.22 15.83
C ALA A 35 -4.88 15.43 16.72
N LYS A 36 -4.43 15.43 17.97
CA LYS A 36 -4.65 16.52 18.93
C LYS A 36 -4.02 17.86 18.49
N SER A 37 -3.01 17.85 17.62
CA SER A 37 -2.28 19.06 17.20
C SER A 37 -3.14 20.08 16.43
N ASN A 38 -4.29 19.66 15.91
CA ASN A 38 -5.29 20.55 15.30
C ASN A 38 -6.72 20.19 15.71
N GLY A 39 -6.91 19.70 16.94
CA GLY A 39 -8.18 19.20 17.44
C GLY A 39 -8.49 17.77 16.99
N LEU A 40 -9.05 16.99 17.93
CA LEU A 40 -9.46 15.61 17.71
C LEU A 40 -10.84 15.58 17.03
N SER A 41 -10.96 14.93 15.88
CA SER A 41 -12.21 14.75 15.15
C SER A 41 -12.81 13.35 15.34
N VAL A 42 -14.08 13.18 14.95
CA VAL A 42 -14.75 11.87 14.95
C VAL A 42 -14.01 10.84 14.08
N THR A 43 -13.45 11.28 12.95
CA THR A 43 -12.63 10.41 12.08
C THR A 43 -11.32 10.02 12.77
N ASP A 44 -10.69 10.93 13.51
CA ASP A 44 -9.49 10.60 14.29
C ASP A 44 -9.78 9.56 15.37
N GLU A 45 -10.89 9.71 16.10
CA GLU A 45 -11.32 8.74 17.11
C GLU A 45 -11.61 7.38 16.48
N SER A 46 -12.29 7.37 15.32
CA SER A 46 -12.60 6.13 14.59
C SER A 46 -11.33 5.41 14.12
N LEU A 47 -10.31 6.17 13.71
CA LEU A 47 -9.01 5.61 13.33
C LEU A 47 -8.22 5.08 14.53
N LEU A 48 -8.21 5.79 15.65
CA LEU A 48 -7.56 5.33 16.89
C LEU A 48 -8.22 4.06 17.44
N GLU A 49 -9.55 4.00 17.38
CA GLU A 49 -10.33 2.82 17.73
C GLU A 49 -10.02 1.65 16.78
N ALA A 50 -9.97 1.89 15.47
CA ALA A 50 -9.61 0.86 14.49
C ALA A 50 -8.16 0.36 14.70
N ALA A 51 -7.20 1.24 14.98
CA ALA A 51 -5.83 0.85 15.25
C ALA A 51 -5.73 -0.10 16.46
N SER A 52 -6.49 0.21 17.51
CA SER A 52 -6.56 -0.58 18.73
C SER A 52 -7.11 -1.99 18.49
N ARG A 53 -8.10 -2.10 17.60
CA ARG A 53 -8.81 -3.36 17.35
C ARG A 53 -8.14 -4.25 16.30
N TYR A 54 -7.51 -3.67 15.29
CA TYR A 54 -7.04 -4.41 14.11
C TYR A 54 -5.52 -4.56 14.02
N LEU A 55 -4.72 -3.87 14.84
CA LEU A 55 -3.26 -3.97 14.77
C LEU A 55 -2.63 -4.76 15.93
N ALA A 56 -3.39 -5.13 16.94
CA ALA A 56 -2.94 -5.94 18.06
C ALA A 56 -3.95 -7.07 18.34
N ASP A 57 -3.44 -8.23 18.77
CA ASP A 57 -4.28 -9.36 19.20
C ASP A 57 -4.98 -9.08 20.54
N ASP A 58 -4.38 -8.20 21.35
CA ASP A 58 -4.92 -7.74 22.61
C ASP A 58 -5.75 -6.45 22.42
N ASP A 59 -6.80 -6.30 23.23
CA ASP A 59 -7.55 -5.06 23.32
C ASP A 59 -6.67 -3.93 23.88
N ILE A 60 -6.44 -2.90 23.07
CA ILE A 60 -5.71 -1.69 23.46
C ILE A 60 -6.72 -0.56 23.69
N ASP A 61 -6.75 0.01 24.89
CA ASP A 61 -7.53 1.22 25.14
C ASP A 61 -6.73 2.45 24.68
N TRP A 62 -6.99 2.92 23.46
CA TRP A 62 -6.27 4.08 22.92
C TRP A 62 -6.44 5.34 23.78
N ARG A 63 -7.54 5.50 24.53
CA ARG A 63 -7.77 6.70 25.35
C ARG A 63 -6.75 6.76 26.48
N LYS A 64 -6.51 5.62 27.14
CA LYS A 64 -5.44 5.49 28.15
C LYS A 64 -4.06 5.69 27.55
N VAL A 65 -3.80 5.11 26.38
CA VAL A 65 -2.52 5.25 25.68
C VAL A 65 -2.26 6.72 25.29
N ALA A 66 -3.28 7.43 24.82
CA ALA A 66 -3.21 8.83 24.40
C ALA A 66 -3.04 9.84 25.54
N GLU A 67 -3.22 9.40 26.79
CA GLU A 67 -3.00 10.19 28.01
C GLU A 67 -1.62 9.96 28.64
N ARG A 68 -0.87 8.95 28.17
CA ARG A 68 0.47 8.68 28.70
C ARG A 68 1.40 9.88 28.50
N PRO A 69 2.25 10.20 29.49
CA PRO A 69 3.17 11.31 29.37
C PRO A 69 4.24 11.03 28.29
N ALA A 70 4.70 12.10 27.64
CA ALA A 70 5.50 12.02 26.42
C ALA A 70 6.88 11.37 26.61
N ASP A 71 7.39 11.37 27.85
CA ASP A 71 8.62 10.72 28.27
C ASP A 71 8.51 9.19 28.26
N GLU A 72 7.36 8.61 28.62
CA GLU A 72 7.12 7.16 28.51
C GLU A 72 7.11 6.66 27.05
N ILE A 73 6.71 7.54 26.12
CA ILE A 73 6.65 7.27 24.68
C ILE A 73 8.02 7.52 24.01
N SER A 74 8.93 8.24 24.67
CA SER A 74 10.21 8.69 24.11
C SER A 74 11.30 7.62 24.02
N ALA A 75 11.03 6.39 24.44
CA ALA A 75 12.00 5.30 24.48
C ALA A 75 12.52 4.81 23.10
N GLY A 76 12.12 5.46 22.00
CA GLY A 76 12.55 5.14 20.65
C GLY A 76 11.98 3.81 20.13
N LEU A 77 11.89 3.68 18.80
CA LEU A 77 11.47 2.45 18.14
C LEU A 77 12.69 1.70 17.63
N GLU A 78 12.87 0.46 18.08
CA GLU A 78 14.09 -0.32 17.82
C GLU A 78 14.05 -1.01 16.45
N SER A 79 12.90 -1.55 16.05
CA SER A 79 12.74 -2.35 14.83
C SER A 79 12.15 -1.55 13.67
N ASP A 80 12.49 -1.94 12.44
CA ASP A 80 11.96 -1.28 11.24
C ASP A 80 10.44 -1.46 11.09
N VAL A 81 9.89 -2.59 11.55
CA VAL A 81 8.44 -2.83 11.57
C VAL A 81 7.74 -1.89 12.56
N ALA A 82 8.35 -1.62 13.72
CA ALA A 82 7.80 -0.72 14.72
C ALA A 82 7.79 0.73 14.19
N LYS A 83 8.91 1.15 13.57
CA LYS A 83 9.02 2.45 12.88
C LYS A 83 7.97 2.60 11.77
N ARG A 84 7.79 1.57 10.96
CA ARG A 84 6.78 1.51 9.89
C ARG A 84 5.36 1.63 10.45
N CYS A 85 5.03 0.90 11.51
CA CYS A 85 3.74 0.96 12.18
C CYS A 85 3.44 2.38 12.68
N ALA A 86 4.38 3.02 13.38
CA ALA A 86 4.21 4.39 13.86
C ALA A 86 4.03 5.40 12.71
N LEU A 87 4.82 5.31 11.64
CA LEU A 87 4.68 6.16 10.45
C LEU A 87 3.34 5.96 9.74
N PHE A 88 2.85 4.72 9.66
CA PHE A 88 1.54 4.39 9.08
C PHE A 88 0.40 5.02 9.86
N LEU A 89 0.42 4.91 11.18
CA LEU A 89 -0.58 5.51 12.05
C LEU A 89 -0.54 7.05 12.03
N MET A 90 0.65 7.67 12.03
CA MET A 90 0.78 9.12 11.84
C MET A 90 0.26 9.58 10.46
N THR A 91 0.49 8.78 9.42
CA THR A 91 -0.06 9.06 8.07
C THR A 91 -1.58 9.06 8.09
N ALA A 92 -2.22 8.12 8.80
CA ALA A 92 -3.67 8.12 8.98
C ALA A 92 -4.17 9.44 9.62
N ALA A 93 -3.52 9.91 10.69
CA ALA A 93 -3.85 11.19 11.32
C ALA A 93 -3.63 12.39 10.40
N ILE A 94 -2.59 12.41 9.55
CA ILE A 94 -2.37 13.51 8.59
C ILE A 94 -3.55 13.62 7.62
N PHE A 95 -4.10 12.49 7.17
CA PHE A 95 -5.14 12.43 6.13
C PHE A 95 -6.58 12.33 6.66
N ALA A 96 -6.79 12.25 7.98
CA ALA A 96 -8.11 12.10 8.61
C ALA A 96 -9.13 13.19 8.22
N HIS A 97 -8.67 14.41 7.92
CA HIS A 97 -9.52 15.57 7.58
C HIS A 97 -9.75 15.75 6.07
N GLY A 98 -9.33 14.80 5.24
CA GLY A 98 -9.47 14.90 3.79
C GLY A 98 -8.66 16.05 3.16
N ARG A 99 -7.64 16.55 3.87
CA ARG A 99 -6.67 17.54 3.37
C ARG A 99 -5.39 17.48 4.22
N VAL A 100 -4.25 17.80 3.61
CA VAL A 100 -2.95 17.80 4.30
C VAL A 100 -2.77 19.14 5.03
N GLN A 101 -2.83 19.12 6.37
CA GLN A 101 -2.82 20.34 7.19
C GLN A 101 -1.46 20.56 7.86
N LEU A 102 -0.96 21.80 7.83
CA LEU A 102 0.36 22.15 8.35
C LEU A 102 0.60 21.73 9.81
N PRO A 103 -0.30 22.00 10.79
CA PRO A 103 -0.05 21.63 12.18
C PRO A 103 0.14 20.12 12.38
N ARG A 104 -0.60 19.29 11.63
CA ARG A 104 -0.54 17.82 11.73
C ARG A 104 0.75 17.27 11.14
N VAL A 105 1.21 17.83 10.01
CA VAL A 105 2.48 17.43 9.40
C VAL A 105 3.66 17.87 10.26
N GLU A 106 3.63 19.07 10.83
CA GLU A 106 4.68 19.54 11.75
C GLU A 106 4.75 18.70 13.02
N ALA A 107 3.60 18.36 13.61
CA ALA A 107 3.51 17.45 14.74
C ALA A 107 4.08 16.06 14.39
N SER A 108 3.68 15.49 13.25
CA SER A 108 4.16 14.18 12.79
C SER A 108 5.68 14.17 12.62
N ARG A 109 6.26 15.24 12.08
CA ARG A 109 7.73 15.36 11.93
C ARG A 109 8.43 15.43 13.28
N LYS A 110 7.89 16.20 14.23
CA LYS A 110 8.45 16.30 15.59
C LYS A 110 8.42 14.93 16.27
N VAL A 111 7.26 14.27 16.26
CA VAL A 111 7.07 12.93 16.86
C VAL A 111 7.97 11.89 16.19
N ALA A 112 8.02 11.84 14.86
CA ALA A 112 8.86 10.90 14.13
C ALA A 112 10.37 11.07 14.43
N ARG A 113 10.83 12.31 14.64
CA ARG A 113 12.22 12.57 15.07
C ARG A 113 12.48 12.09 16.49
N THR A 114 11.57 12.35 17.42
CA THR A 114 11.67 11.86 18.80
C THR A 114 11.71 10.34 18.86
N LEU A 115 10.92 9.65 18.03
CA LEU A 115 10.87 8.19 17.96
C LEU A 115 12.01 7.57 17.14
N GLY A 116 12.84 8.38 16.48
CA GLY A 116 13.93 7.88 15.63
C GLY A 116 13.44 7.20 14.34
N CYS A 117 12.24 7.53 13.87
CA CYS A 117 11.60 6.95 12.68
C CYS A 117 11.34 7.98 11.56
N HIS A 118 11.98 9.14 11.59
CA HIS A 118 11.75 10.19 10.59
C HIS A 118 12.10 9.72 9.17
N GLU A 119 11.14 9.85 8.27
CA GLU A 119 11.26 9.48 6.86
C GLU A 119 11.04 10.69 5.94
N GLY A 120 11.76 10.69 4.81
CA GLY A 120 11.79 11.86 3.91
C GLY A 120 10.45 12.19 3.25
N PHE A 121 9.45 11.29 3.26
CA PHE A 121 8.11 11.62 2.75
C PHE A 121 7.37 12.64 3.64
N LEU A 122 7.71 12.73 4.93
CA LEU A 122 7.13 13.72 5.82
C LEU A 122 7.55 15.16 5.44
N ASP A 123 8.74 15.32 4.85
CA ASP A 123 9.18 16.59 4.29
C ASP A 123 8.44 16.92 2.98
N ASP A 124 8.12 15.91 2.16
CA ASP A 124 7.29 16.12 0.97
C ASP A 124 5.86 16.53 1.36
N LEU A 125 5.28 15.90 2.38
CA LEU A 125 3.98 16.29 2.94
C LEU A 125 4.02 17.69 3.55
N LEU A 126 5.16 18.12 4.09
CA LEU A 126 5.32 19.49 4.60
C LEU A 126 5.31 20.51 3.46
N ASP A 127 5.96 20.19 2.34
CA ASP A 127 5.90 21.01 1.14
C ASP A 127 4.47 21.15 0.64
N ILE A 128 3.71 20.04 0.59
CA ILE A 128 2.29 20.04 0.23
C ILE A 128 1.48 20.92 1.20
N ALA A 129 1.65 20.73 2.51
CA ALA A 129 0.95 21.51 3.54
C ALA A 129 1.27 23.02 3.50
N ARG A 130 2.41 23.40 2.91
CA ARG A 130 2.84 24.80 2.70
C ARG A 130 2.40 25.37 1.35
N GLY A 131 1.53 24.67 0.62
CA GLY A 131 1.03 25.08 -0.70
C GLY A 131 2.01 24.79 -1.85
N ARG A 132 3.07 24.01 -1.63
CA ARG A 132 4.01 23.55 -2.67
C ARG A 132 3.62 22.17 -3.19
N GLU A 133 2.33 21.99 -3.49
CA GLU A 133 1.72 20.71 -3.84
C GLU A 133 2.45 20.01 -4.99
N PHE A 134 2.73 20.74 -6.07
CA PHE A 134 3.43 20.22 -7.24
C PHE A 134 4.81 19.62 -6.89
N ILE A 135 5.59 20.30 -6.05
CA ILE A 135 6.94 19.86 -5.67
C ILE A 135 6.86 18.58 -4.83
N GLY A 136 6.00 18.57 -3.81
CA GLY A 136 5.84 17.40 -2.93
C GLY A 136 5.27 16.20 -3.70
N ALA A 137 4.24 16.40 -4.51
CA ALA A 137 3.64 15.35 -5.34
C ALA A 137 4.64 14.74 -6.33
N MET A 138 5.46 15.58 -6.99
CA MET A 138 6.49 15.10 -7.92
C MET A 138 7.59 14.28 -7.23
N ARG A 139 7.99 14.62 -6.00
CA ARG A 139 8.96 13.84 -5.23
C ARG A 139 8.39 12.49 -4.78
N ILE A 140 7.13 12.46 -4.33
CA ILE A 140 6.43 11.22 -4.01
C ILE A 140 6.35 10.31 -5.24
N ARG A 141 5.98 10.88 -6.40
CA ARG A 141 5.97 10.15 -7.67
C ARG A 141 7.36 9.64 -8.06
N ALA A 142 8.41 10.44 -7.89
CA ALA A 142 9.78 10.02 -8.16
C ALA A 142 10.20 8.84 -7.26
N LYS A 143 9.81 8.84 -5.97
CA LYS A 143 10.02 7.72 -5.05
C LYS A 143 9.29 6.46 -5.52
N LEU A 144 8.05 6.58 -5.96
CA LEU A 144 7.31 5.44 -6.53
C LEU A 144 8.04 4.83 -7.73
N MET A 145 8.53 5.66 -8.65
CA MET A 145 9.28 5.19 -9.82
C MET A 145 10.61 4.53 -9.44
N SER A 146 11.31 5.03 -8.41
CA SER A 146 12.56 4.43 -7.93
C SER A 146 12.36 3.20 -7.03
N SER A 147 11.11 2.81 -6.76
CA SER A 147 10.77 1.68 -5.88
C SER A 147 10.87 0.30 -6.54
N HIS A 148 11.27 0.24 -7.81
CA HIS A 148 11.23 -0.97 -8.63
C HIS A 148 12.60 -1.17 -9.32
N GLY A 149 13.35 -2.19 -8.88
CA GLY A 149 14.65 -2.54 -9.46
C GLY A 149 15.88 -1.99 -8.72
N THR A 150 16.98 -2.74 -8.77
CA THR A 150 18.29 -2.43 -8.14
C THR A 150 19.17 -1.53 -9.02
N SER A 151 18.79 -1.25 -10.27
CA SER A 151 19.60 -0.50 -11.24
C SER A 151 18.85 0.66 -11.89
N ARG A 152 19.49 1.83 -11.93
CA ARG A 152 18.98 3.06 -12.56
C ARG A 152 18.57 2.87 -14.03
N ILE A 153 19.21 1.95 -14.74
CA ILE A 153 18.95 1.67 -16.16
C ILE A 153 17.61 0.94 -16.34
N GLN A 154 17.29 -0.02 -15.46
CA GLN A 154 16.02 -0.74 -15.51
C GLN A 154 14.84 0.18 -15.15
N VAL A 155 15.03 1.10 -14.20
CA VAL A 155 14.05 2.14 -13.85
C VAL A 155 13.78 3.05 -15.05
N LEU A 156 14.84 3.53 -15.73
CA LEU A 156 14.71 4.42 -16.87
C LEU A 156 14.03 3.73 -18.07
N LYS A 157 14.38 2.46 -18.32
CA LYS A 157 13.74 1.64 -19.35
C LYS A 157 12.27 1.38 -19.02
N GLY A 158 11.96 0.93 -17.81
CA GLY A 158 10.57 0.69 -17.37
C GLY A 158 9.72 1.97 -17.39
N PHE A 159 10.30 3.13 -17.06
CA PHE A 159 9.65 4.43 -17.21
C PHE A 159 9.38 4.78 -18.68
N TRP A 160 10.36 4.58 -19.56
CA TRP A 160 10.19 4.85 -21.00
C TRP A 160 9.15 3.92 -21.63
N ASP A 161 9.17 2.64 -21.28
CA ASP A 161 8.20 1.64 -21.75
C ASP A 161 6.78 1.97 -21.23
N ASN A 162 6.66 2.41 -19.97
CA ASN A 162 5.40 2.86 -19.36
C ASN A 162 4.86 4.14 -20.03
N MET A 163 5.72 5.13 -20.25
CA MET A 163 5.33 6.40 -20.91
C MET A 163 5.02 6.22 -22.40
N SER A 164 5.78 5.39 -23.12
CA SER A 164 5.57 5.15 -24.56
C SER A 164 4.35 4.27 -24.83
N GLY A 165 4.07 3.27 -23.97
CA GLY A 165 2.82 2.51 -23.99
C GLY A 165 1.60 3.38 -23.67
N TYR A 166 1.71 4.27 -22.68
CA TYR A 166 0.65 5.21 -22.30
C TYR A 166 0.35 6.23 -23.41
N LEU A 167 1.38 6.82 -24.02
CA LEU A 167 1.23 7.72 -25.17
C LEU A 167 0.75 6.98 -26.43
N GLY A 168 0.62 5.65 -26.39
CA GLY A 168 0.20 4.82 -27.51
C GLY A 168 1.20 4.82 -28.66
N LEU A 169 2.47 5.10 -28.37
CA LEU A 169 3.58 5.17 -29.32
C LEU A 169 4.23 3.81 -29.56
N SER A 170 3.93 2.82 -28.71
CA SER A 170 4.41 1.45 -28.86
C SER A 170 3.29 0.46 -28.45
N THR A 171 3.10 -0.58 -29.25
CA THR A 171 2.23 -1.73 -28.95
C THR A 171 3.04 -3.00 -29.09
N ASP A 172 2.79 -3.97 -28.22
CA ASP A 172 3.37 -5.31 -28.31
C ASP A 172 2.24 -6.34 -28.44
N PRO A 173 1.88 -6.74 -29.67
CA PRO A 173 0.80 -7.70 -29.91
C PRO A 173 1.08 -9.09 -29.31
N VAL A 174 2.36 -9.49 -29.22
CA VAL A 174 2.74 -10.80 -28.66
C VAL A 174 2.52 -10.79 -27.16
N LEU A 175 2.93 -9.71 -26.50
CA LEU A 175 2.67 -9.51 -25.07
C LEU A 175 1.17 -9.45 -24.78
N ALA A 176 0.41 -8.66 -25.53
CA ALA A 176 -1.04 -8.55 -25.37
C ALA A 176 -1.72 -9.92 -25.53
N ALA A 177 -1.34 -10.70 -26.56
CA ALA A 177 -1.86 -12.05 -26.76
C ALA A 177 -1.53 -12.99 -25.59
N SER A 178 -0.39 -12.82 -24.92
CA SER A 178 -0.04 -13.61 -23.72
C SER A 178 -0.98 -13.31 -22.55
N TYR A 179 -1.41 -12.06 -22.36
CA TYR A 179 -2.38 -11.68 -21.32
C TYR A 179 -3.79 -12.15 -21.67
N HIS A 180 -4.20 -12.05 -22.93
CA HIS A 180 -5.50 -12.60 -23.39
C HIS A 180 -5.59 -14.11 -23.16
N LYS A 181 -4.51 -14.86 -23.35
CA LYS A 181 -4.46 -16.31 -23.08
C LYS A 181 -4.70 -16.67 -21.62
N LEU A 182 -4.44 -15.77 -20.67
CA LEU A 182 -4.74 -16.02 -19.26
C LEU A 182 -6.25 -16.20 -19.02
N GLY A 183 -7.10 -15.61 -19.87
CA GLY A 183 -8.55 -15.82 -19.83
C GLY A 183 -9.00 -17.25 -20.17
N LEU A 184 -8.11 -18.09 -20.71
CA LEU A 184 -8.39 -19.51 -21.00
C LEU A 184 -8.13 -20.43 -19.80
N LEU A 185 -7.46 -19.94 -18.76
CA LEU A 185 -7.20 -20.69 -17.52
C LEU A 185 -8.51 -20.88 -16.75
N GLU A 186 -8.55 -21.92 -15.91
CA GLU A 186 -9.71 -22.20 -15.05
C GLU A 186 -9.94 -21.06 -14.03
N PRO A 187 -11.22 -20.75 -13.68
CA PRO A 187 -11.56 -19.79 -12.62
C PRO A 187 -10.82 -20.09 -11.30
N GLY A 188 -10.46 -19.04 -10.56
CA GLY A 188 -9.73 -19.16 -9.30
C GLY A 188 -8.21 -19.35 -9.44
N LEU A 189 -7.67 -19.59 -10.64
CA LEU A 189 -6.22 -19.54 -10.89
C LEU A 189 -5.74 -18.09 -10.99
N LEU A 190 -4.53 -17.78 -10.49
CA LEU A 190 -4.00 -16.40 -10.43
C LEU A 190 -4.06 -15.68 -11.78
N GLY A 191 -3.65 -16.35 -12.85
CA GLY A 191 -3.67 -15.77 -14.20
C GLY A 191 -5.08 -15.46 -14.67
N ARG A 192 -6.04 -16.37 -14.41
CA ARG A 192 -7.46 -16.17 -14.74
C ARG A 192 -8.05 -15.00 -13.97
N GLU A 193 -7.77 -14.90 -12.66
CA GLU A 193 -8.25 -13.80 -11.83
C GLU A 193 -7.61 -12.47 -12.21
N LEU A 194 -6.32 -12.46 -12.59
CA LEU A 194 -5.66 -11.27 -13.13
C LEU A 194 -6.31 -10.82 -14.44
N TRP A 195 -6.60 -11.75 -15.36
CA TRP A 195 -7.35 -11.43 -16.57
C TRP A 195 -8.74 -10.86 -16.25
N ALA A 196 -9.47 -11.48 -15.33
CA ALA A 196 -10.78 -11.03 -14.90
C ALA A 196 -10.74 -9.65 -14.22
N HIS A 197 -9.66 -9.34 -13.49
CA HIS A 197 -9.40 -8.03 -12.93
C HIS A 197 -9.30 -6.95 -14.03
N TYR A 198 -8.53 -7.21 -15.11
CA TYR A 198 -8.45 -6.27 -16.24
C TYR A 198 -9.82 -6.05 -16.88
N VAL A 199 -10.56 -7.12 -17.18
CA VAL A 199 -11.87 -7.03 -17.85
C VAL A 199 -12.90 -6.30 -17.00
N ARG A 200 -13.02 -6.66 -15.71
CA ARG A 200 -13.98 -6.08 -14.78
C ARG A 200 -13.78 -4.57 -14.60
N ASN A 201 -12.52 -4.15 -14.51
CA ASN A 201 -12.17 -2.75 -14.29
C ASN A 201 -11.99 -1.97 -15.61
N SER A 202 -12.35 -2.57 -16.75
CA SER A 202 -12.19 -1.97 -18.09
C SER A 202 -10.76 -1.46 -18.37
N LEU A 203 -9.76 -2.15 -17.81
CA LEU A 203 -8.35 -1.83 -17.96
C LEU A 203 -7.81 -2.46 -19.26
N ARG A 204 -6.81 -1.80 -19.87
CA ARG A 204 -6.12 -2.32 -21.06
C ARG A 204 -5.05 -3.32 -20.66
N PHE A 205 -4.96 -4.42 -21.41
CA PHE A 205 -3.93 -5.43 -21.16
C PHE A 205 -2.54 -4.86 -21.47
N PRO A 206 -1.49 -5.28 -20.74
CA PRO A 206 -0.12 -4.93 -21.11
C PRO A 206 0.21 -5.36 -22.55
N GLY A 207 0.82 -4.47 -23.33
CA GLY A 207 1.07 -4.64 -24.76
C GLY A 207 0.01 -3.99 -25.67
N GLU A 208 -1.18 -3.69 -25.16
CA GLU A 208 -2.20 -2.92 -25.90
C GLU A 208 -1.92 -1.40 -25.89
N LYS A 209 -2.52 -0.67 -26.81
CA LYS A 209 -2.38 0.79 -26.88
C LYS A 209 -2.97 1.45 -25.64
N GLY A 210 -2.23 2.37 -25.01
CA GLY A 210 -2.71 3.15 -23.86
C GLY A 210 -2.53 2.47 -22.50
N THR A 211 -1.76 1.39 -22.43
CA THR A 211 -1.41 0.70 -21.17
C THR A 211 -0.08 1.19 -20.58
N THR A 212 0.09 1.06 -19.27
CA THR A 212 1.36 1.32 -18.53
C THR A 212 2.41 0.21 -18.68
N GLY A 213 2.12 -0.82 -19.47
CA GLY A 213 3.02 -1.97 -19.70
C GLY A 213 3.11 -2.90 -18.50
N GLU A 214 4.10 -3.80 -18.49
CA GLU A 214 4.21 -4.85 -17.46
C GLU A 214 4.57 -4.34 -16.06
N PHE A 215 5.05 -3.10 -15.98
CA PHE A 215 5.51 -2.50 -14.73
C PHE A 215 4.42 -2.44 -13.65
N ILE A 216 3.16 -2.22 -14.04
CA ILE A 216 2.03 -2.11 -13.10
C ILE A 216 1.45 -3.47 -12.71
N VAL A 217 1.84 -4.55 -13.38
CA VAL A 217 1.15 -5.85 -13.23
C VAL A 217 1.35 -6.43 -11.83
N SER A 218 2.52 -6.22 -11.22
CA SER A 218 2.74 -6.61 -9.82
C SER A 218 1.80 -5.89 -8.83
N HIS A 219 1.41 -4.64 -9.13
CA HIS A 219 0.40 -3.91 -8.38
C HIS A 219 -0.99 -4.51 -8.61
N ASP A 220 -1.35 -4.82 -9.86
CA ASP A 220 -2.64 -5.42 -10.20
C ASP A 220 -2.79 -6.82 -9.59
N VAL A 221 -1.69 -7.58 -9.52
CA VAL A 221 -1.64 -8.87 -8.81
C VAL A 221 -1.83 -8.68 -7.30
N ALA A 222 -1.32 -7.60 -6.71
CA ALA A 222 -1.57 -7.30 -5.30
C ALA A 222 -3.07 -7.03 -5.05
N HIS A 223 -3.80 -6.39 -5.98
CA HIS A 223 -5.26 -6.28 -5.89
C HIS A 223 -5.96 -7.65 -5.91
N VAL A 224 -5.55 -8.55 -6.80
CA VAL A 224 -6.11 -9.92 -6.87
C VAL A 224 -5.86 -10.69 -5.57
N LEU A 225 -4.61 -10.71 -5.10
CA LEU A 225 -4.24 -11.44 -3.90
C LEU A 225 -4.85 -10.85 -2.62
N SER A 226 -5.01 -9.53 -2.56
CA SER A 226 -5.63 -8.86 -1.40
C SER A 226 -7.15 -8.81 -1.45
N ALA A 227 -7.77 -9.02 -2.61
CA ALA A 227 -9.21 -8.83 -2.87
C ALA A 227 -9.71 -7.37 -2.70
N TYR A 228 -8.81 -6.39 -2.82
CA TYR A 228 -9.17 -4.97 -2.83
C TYR A 228 -9.46 -4.48 -4.24
N SER A 229 -10.53 -3.72 -4.41
CA SER A 229 -10.94 -3.13 -5.70
C SER A 229 -10.00 -2.01 -6.17
N THR A 230 -10.21 -1.57 -7.42
CA THR A 230 -9.55 -0.39 -8.01
C THR A 230 -10.42 0.87 -7.90
N GLU A 231 -11.51 0.79 -7.15
CA GLU A 231 -12.30 1.96 -6.77
C GLU A 231 -11.55 2.77 -5.70
N PRO A 232 -11.87 4.06 -5.50
CA PRO A 232 -11.11 4.96 -4.62
C PRO A 232 -10.82 4.42 -3.21
N ALA A 233 -11.82 3.78 -2.58
CA ALA A 233 -11.63 3.14 -1.28
C ALA A 233 -10.71 1.92 -1.39
N GLY A 234 -10.92 1.05 -2.38
CA GLY A 234 -10.08 -0.13 -2.61
C GLY A 234 -8.63 0.19 -2.93
N GLU A 235 -8.36 1.27 -3.67
CA GLU A 235 -7.01 1.78 -3.93
C GLU A 235 -6.29 2.21 -2.64
N ILE A 236 -7.00 2.86 -1.72
CA ILE A 236 -6.46 3.20 -0.40
C ILE A 236 -6.14 1.92 0.39
N LEU A 237 -7.02 0.91 0.37
CA LEU A 237 -6.81 -0.37 1.05
C LEU A 237 -5.64 -1.15 0.45
N ALA A 238 -5.52 -1.21 -0.88
CA ALA A 238 -4.41 -1.83 -1.58
C ALA A 238 -3.08 -1.09 -1.29
N GLY A 239 -3.13 0.24 -1.20
CA GLY A 239 -2.01 1.07 -0.75
C GLY A 239 -1.58 0.73 0.68
N ALA A 240 -2.52 0.61 1.62
CA ALA A 240 -2.24 0.25 3.02
C ALA A 240 -1.66 -1.16 3.14
N PHE A 241 -2.21 -2.14 2.42
CA PHE A 241 -1.66 -3.48 2.29
C PHE A 241 -0.22 -3.48 1.74
N THR A 242 0.03 -2.66 0.73
CA THR A 242 1.38 -2.50 0.14
C THR A 242 2.40 -1.96 1.13
N VAL A 243 2.03 -1.03 2.02
CA VAL A 243 2.95 -0.53 3.05
C VAL A 243 3.45 -1.68 3.93
N GLY A 244 2.60 -2.65 4.23
CA GLY A 244 2.92 -3.77 5.10
C GLY A 244 4.05 -4.64 4.58
N TYR A 245 4.01 -5.05 3.30
CA TYR A 245 4.99 -6.00 2.75
C TYR A 245 6.13 -5.35 1.96
N LYS A 246 5.95 -4.14 1.40
CA LYS A 246 6.92 -3.56 0.46
C LYS A 246 8.24 -3.21 1.15
N ALA A 247 9.37 -3.60 0.58
CA ALA A 247 10.67 -3.33 1.18
C ALA A 247 11.15 -1.89 0.91
N ARG A 248 11.04 -1.42 -0.34
CA ARG A 248 11.56 -0.11 -0.77
C ARG A 248 10.46 0.93 -0.91
N ASN A 249 10.63 2.09 -0.28
CA ASN A 249 9.66 3.20 -0.26
C ASN A 249 8.20 2.71 -0.03
N PRO A 250 7.92 1.97 1.06
CA PRO A 250 6.63 1.33 1.29
C PRO A 250 5.45 2.31 1.25
N PHE A 251 5.67 3.56 1.68
CA PHE A 251 4.64 4.59 1.73
C PHE A 251 4.33 5.25 0.38
N ALA A 252 5.20 5.16 -0.63
CA ALA A 252 5.01 5.93 -1.86
C ALA A 252 3.70 5.58 -2.62
N PRO A 253 3.31 4.29 -2.78
CA PRO A 253 2.01 3.93 -3.37
C PRO A 253 0.84 4.46 -2.53
N LEU A 254 0.89 4.26 -1.21
CA LEU A 254 -0.17 4.72 -0.31
C LEU A 254 -0.36 6.25 -0.35
N LEU A 255 0.74 7.02 -0.33
CA LEU A 255 0.67 8.47 -0.38
C LEU A 255 0.07 8.97 -1.69
N LEU A 256 0.32 8.29 -2.81
CA LEU A 256 -0.28 8.63 -4.10
C LEU A 256 -1.81 8.57 -4.02
N VAL A 257 -2.34 7.44 -3.54
CA VAL A 257 -3.80 7.21 -3.44
C VAL A 257 -4.46 8.05 -2.35
N LEU A 258 -3.79 8.29 -1.22
CA LEU A 258 -4.30 9.19 -0.17
C LEU A 258 -4.34 10.65 -0.65
N LEU A 259 -3.31 11.11 -1.36
CA LEU A 259 -3.34 12.48 -1.90
C LEU A 259 -4.47 12.65 -2.90
N GLN A 260 -4.72 11.65 -3.75
CA GLN A 260 -5.72 11.72 -4.81
C GLN A 260 -7.16 11.49 -4.34
N PHE A 261 -7.42 10.47 -3.53
CA PHE A 261 -8.77 10.00 -3.16
C PHE A 261 -9.22 10.38 -1.75
N GLN A 262 -8.29 10.89 -0.93
CA GLN A 262 -8.60 11.42 0.39
C GLN A 262 -8.37 12.93 0.47
N ALA A 263 -7.25 13.44 -0.05
CA ALA A 263 -6.92 14.87 0.01
C ALA A 263 -7.39 15.70 -1.20
N GLY A 264 -7.94 15.08 -2.25
CA GLY A 264 -8.39 15.78 -3.45
C GLY A 264 -7.28 16.38 -4.32
N ILE A 265 -6.00 16.05 -4.04
CA ILE A 265 -4.83 16.55 -4.78
C ILE A 265 -4.57 15.61 -5.96
N LYS A 266 -4.85 16.09 -7.17
CA LYS A 266 -4.66 15.30 -8.39
C LYS A 266 -3.18 15.08 -8.68
N ILE A 267 -2.69 13.85 -8.47
CA ILE A 267 -1.30 13.47 -8.80
C ILE A 267 -1.24 12.65 -10.09
N ASP A 268 -2.24 11.81 -10.35
CA ASP A 268 -2.40 11.11 -11.62
C ASP A 268 -3.43 11.80 -12.53
N PHE A 269 -3.27 11.63 -13.83
CA PHE A 269 -4.14 12.21 -14.86
C PHE A 269 -5.39 11.36 -15.13
N ARG A 270 -5.46 10.14 -14.59
CA ARG A 270 -6.42 9.08 -15.01
C ARG A 270 -7.78 9.10 -14.34
N SER A 271 -7.89 9.48 -13.06
CA SER A 271 -9.17 9.49 -12.35
C SER A 271 -9.47 10.87 -11.74
N GLU A 272 -10.76 11.11 -11.51
CA GLU A 272 -11.21 12.28 -10.76
C GLU A 272 -10.74 12.18 -9.32
N ALA A 273 -10.34 13.32 -8.75
CA ALA A 273 -9.99 13.38 -7.35
C ALA A 273 -11.28 13.34 -6.52
N LEU A 274 -11.31 12.46 -5.53
CA LEU A 274 -12.42 12.32 -4.58
C LEU A 274 -11.92 12.64 -3.18
N THR A 275 -12.84 12.89 -2.25
CA THR A 275 -12.53 13.18 -0.85
C THR A 275 -13.31 12.25 0.06
N GLY A 276 -12.69 11.85 1.18
CA GLY A 276 -13.37 11.07 2.23
C GLY A 276 -13.50 9.57 1.94
N SER A 277 -12.67 8.99 1.06
CA SER A 277 -12.72 7.55 0.72
C SER A 277 -12.02 6.65 1.75
N LEU A 278 -11.39 7.23 2.78
CA LEU A 278 -10.67 6.47 3.80
C LEU A 278 -11.64 5.79 4.78
N ASP A 279 -11.66 4.46 4.76
CA ASP A 279 -12.35 3.64 5.77
C ASP A 279 -11.41 3.26 6.93
N PRO A 280 -11.66 3.69 8.18
CA PRO A 280 -10.76 3.43 9.30
C PRO A 280 -10.48 1.94 9.57
N ALA A 281 -11.52 1.10 9.57
CA ALA A 281 -11.41 -0.32 9.91
C ALA A 281 -10.62 -1.08 8.84
N GLY A 282 -11.04 -0.95 7.58
CA GLY A 282 -10.37 -1.56 6.43
C GLY A 282 -8.94 -1.07 6.28
N TYR A 283 -8.66 0.21 6.51
CA TYR A 283 -7.31 0.77 6.40
C TYR A 283 -6.32 0.10 7.37
N MET A 284 -6.72 -0.08 8.64
CA MET A 284 -5.88 -0.75 9.64
C MET A 284 -5.75 -2.25 9.37
N ASP A 285 -6.86 -2.91 9.03
CA ASP A 285 -6.86 -4.33 8.69
C ASP A 285 -5.98 -4.60 7.46
N ALA A 286 -6.10 -3.81 6.39
CA ALA A 286 -5.27 -3.93 5.19
C ALA A 286 -3.78 -3.87 5.50
N PHE A 287 -3.36 -2.93 6.36
CA PHE A 287 -1.97 -2.84 6.79
C PHE A 287 -1.51 -4.07 7.58
N ARG A 288 -2.32 -4.55 8.54
CA ARG A 288 -2.03 -5.80 9.26
C ARG A 288 -1.85 -6.97 8.28
N ARG A 289 -2.81 -7.16 7.36
CA ARG A 289 -2.74 -8.21 6.34
C ARG A 289 -1.45 -8.11 5.50
N GLY A 290 -1.01 -6.88 5.22
CA GLY A 290 0.24 -6.62 4.51
C GLY A 290 1.49 -6.95 5.32
N LEU A 291 1.49 -6.67 6.63
CA LEU A 291 2.59 -7.04 7.53
C LEU A 291 2.74 -8.55 7.69
N GLU A 292 1.64 -9.31 7.63
CA GLU A 292 1.64 -10.77 7.71
C GLU A 292 2.10 -11.43 6.40
N CYS A 293 2.00 -10.73 5.27
CA CYS A 293 2.42 -11.22 3.97
C CYS A 293 3.94 -11.50 3.94
N LYS A 294 4.31 -12.76 3.69
CA LYS A 294 5.69 -13.25 3.74
C LYS A 294 6.56 -12.88 2.53
N ALA A 295 5.99 -12.22 1.52
CA ALA A 295 6.70 -11.88 0.29
C ALA A 295 6.53 -10.41 -0.09
N ASP A 296 7.60 -9.82 -0.62
CA ASP A 296 7.50 -8.53 -1.30
C ASP A 296 6.94 -8.74 -2.71
N LEU A 297 5.64 -8.49 -2.90
CA LEU A 297 4.92 -8.70 -4.16
C LEU A 297 5.29 -7.69 -5.26
N THR A 298 6.29 -6.84 -5.05
CA THR A 298 6.66 -5.80 -6.01
C THR A 298 7.44 -6.33 -7.20
N TYR A 299 7.35 -5.60 -8.31
CA TYR A 299 8.05 -5.92 -9.55
C TYR A 299 9.56 -6.09 -9.30
N GLY A 300 10.09 -7.24 -9.72
CA GLY A 300 11.49 -7.62 -9.56
C GLY A 300 11.82 -8.38 -8.26
N SER A 301 10.98 -8.30 -7.23
CA SER A 301 11.12 -9.09 -5.99
C SER A 301 10.34 -10.40 -6.07
N TRP A 302 9.14 -10.37 -6.65
CA TRP A 302 8.27 -11.55 -6.80
C TRP A 302 7.74 -11.67 -8.22
N ASP A 303 7.98 -12.83 -8.84
CA ASP A 303 7.62 -13.13 -10.23
C ASP A 303 6.29 -13.90 -10.29
N TRP A 304 5.20 -13.14 -10.40
CA TRP A 304 3.83 -13.67 -10.43
C TRP A 304 3.59 -14.68 -11.57
N ARG A 305 4.32 -14.56 -12.69
CA ARG A 305 4.13 -15.39 -13.88
C ARG A 305 4.38 -16.88 -13.59
N ARG A 306 5.27 -17.17 -12.64
CA ARG A 306 5.55 -18.54 -12.16
C ARG A 306 4.38 -19.18 -11.44
N TYR A 307 3.43 -18.37 -11.00
CA TYR A 307 2.27 -18.78 -10.20
C TYR A 307 0.95 -18.59 -10.95
N ALA A 308 0.97 -18.25 -12.24
CA ALA A 308 -0.23 -17.95 -13.02
C ALA A 308 -1.26 -19.10 -13.03
N GLU A 309 -0.79 -20.35 -12.96
CA GLU A 309 -1.62 -21.56 -12.92
C GLU A 309 -1.82 -22.11 -11.50
N VAL A 310 -1.48 -21.33 -10.46
CA VAL A 310 -1.70 -21.72 -9.06
C VAL A 310 -3.00 -21.08 -8.55
N PRO A 311 -3.85 -21.80 -7.79
CA PRO A 311 -5.04 -21.24 -7.19
C PRO A 311 -4.75 -20.05 -6.29
N VAL A 312 -5.56 -18.99 -6.39
CA VAL A 312 -5.43 -17.78 -5.56
C VAL A 312 -5.55 -18.10 -4.07
N ALA A 313 -6.47 -18.99 -3.69
CA ALA A 313 -6.62 -19.44 -2.30
C ALA A 313 -5.35 -20.08 -1.75
N GLU A 314 -4.71 -20.95 -2.54
CA GLU A 314 -3.44 -21.59 -2.21
C GLU A 314 -2.30 -20.58 -2.09
N LEU A 315 -2.26 -19.58 -2.98
CA LEU A 315 -1.27 -18.51 -2.90
C LEU A 315 -1.44 -17.65 -1.65
N ARG A 316 -2.67 -17.30 -1.26
CA ARG A 316 -2.92 -16.56 -0.03
C ARG A 316 -2.43 -17.31 1.20
N GLU A 317 -2.68 -18.61 1.27
CA GLU A 317 -2.16 -19.47 2.35
C GLU A 317 -0.62 -19.49 2.35
N ARG A 318 0.00 -19.77 1.19
CA ARG A 318 1.47 -19.84 1.05
C ARG A 318 2.16 -18.53 1.41
N LEU A 319 1.56 -17.41 1.04
CA LEU A 319 2.07 -16.07 1.31
C LEU A 319 1.67 -15.54 2.69
N ALA A 320 0.88 -16.28 3.45
CA ALA A 320 0.28 -15.85 4.72
C ALA A 320 -0.45 -14.50 4.59
N ILE A 321 -1.29 -14.37 3.57
CA ILE A 321 -2.21 -13.25 3.42
C ILE A 321 -3.51 -13.64 4.13
N PRO A 322 -3.75 -13.16 5.36
CA PRO A 322 -4.97 -13.49 6.09
C PRO A 322 -6.24 -12.98 5.38
N PRO A 323 -7.40 -13.60 5.63
CA PRO A 323 -8.68 -13.08 5.19
C PRO A 323 -8.93 -11.70 5.81
N GLN A 324 -9.80 -10.92 5.17
CA GLN A 324 -10.21 -9.64 5.70
C GLN A 324 -11.04 -9.82 6.98
N SER A 325 -10.65 -9.11 8.04
CA SER A 325 -11.35 -9.11 9.33
C SER A 325 -12.26 -7.90 9.48
N ALA A 326 -11.91 -6.78 8.83
CA ALA A 326 -12.75 -5.59 8.82
C ALA A 326 -13.98 -5.79 7.90
N PRO A 327 -15.14 -5.19 8.23
CA PRO A 327 -16.31 -5.21 7.35
C PRO A 327 -15.97 -4.74 5.93
N ALA A 328 -16.58 -5.36 4.94
CA ALA A 328 -16.49 -4.88 3.56
C ALA A 328 -17.12 -3.49 3.45
N VAL A 329 -16.45 -2.59 2.74
CA VAL A 329 -16.97 -1.26 2.42
C VAL A 329 -17.30 -1.16 0.94
N ALA A 330 -18.30 -0.33 0.62
CA ALA A 330 -18.69 -0.07 -0.75
C ALA A 330 -17.49 0.44 -1.55
N GLY A 331 -17.21 -0.18 -2.69
CA GLY A 331 -16.06 0.17 -3.51
C GLY A 331 -14.70 -0.15 -2.89
N GLY A 332 -14.63 -0.89 -1.78
CA GLY A 332 -13.37 -1.29 -1.15
C GLY A 332 -12.88 -2.70 -1.51
N THR A 333 -13.82 -3.60 -1.79
CA THR A 333 -13.55 -5.03 -2.03
C THR A 333 -14.36 -5.52 -3.21
N TYR A 334 -13.95 -6.62 -3.84
CA TYR A 334 -14.79 -7.33 -4.79
C TYR A 334 -14.83 -8.82 -4.50
N GLN A 335 -15.93 -9.46 -4.90
CA GLN A 335 -16.03 -10.92 -4.93
C GLN A 335 -15.25 -11.47 -6.12
N GLU A 336 -14.52 -12.56 -5.90
CA GLU A 336 -13.81 -13.28 -6.97
C GLU A 336 -14.79 -13.79 -8.04
N VAL A 337 -14.30 -13.99 -9.26
CA VAL A 337 -15.14 -14.61 -10.29
C VAL A 337 -15.23 -16.09 -9.96
N LEU A 338 -16.40 -16.53 -9.47
CA LEU A 338 -16.71 -17.95 -9.31
C LEU A 338 -16.79 -18.66 -10.68
#